data_AF-A0A800DQ58-F1
#
_entry.id   AF-A0A800DQ58-F1
#
_cell.length_a   1.000
_cell.length_b   1.000
_cell.length_c   1.000
_cell.angle_alpha   90.00
_cell.angle_beta   90.00
_cell.angle_gamma   90.00
#
_symmetry.space_group_name_H-M   'P 1'
#
loop_
_entity.id
_entity.type
_entity.pdbx_description
1 polymer ?
#
loop_
_entity_poly.entity_id
_entity_poly.type
_entity_poly.pdbx_seq_one_letter_code
_entity_poly.pdbx_strand_id
1 'polypeptide(L)'
;MANNDLKALKKCWQFWREKGDLNVSAKQLDFDAKLPEIIYWDTSFTTLYLYGEPTEPYYAECHAFQQRLKSEGVLSVVSDFVYDETAFIWLKRELIKAGQSLGLHWLDMKDKHPNLIGQAMRDFKEKKADLEELTLKLPIADEVTTLAFDLMEQFDLLPTDAYHIATALSSEVTAFVTIDEDFLQVDGIEVYTAL
;
A
#
# COMPACT_ATOMS: atom_id res chain seq x y z
N MET A 1 -4.68 -12.29 31.12
CA MET A 1 -4.16 -12.71 29.80
C MET A 1 -3.36 -11.60 29.11
N ALA A 2 -3.61 -10.31 29.38
CA ALA A 2 -2.90 -9.15 28.80
C ALA A 2 -1.38 -8.98 29.04
N ASN A 3 -0.68 -9.90 29.72
CA ASN A 3 0.73 -9.71 30.11
C ASN A 3 1.74 -10.46 29.22
N ASN A 4 1.26 -11.39 28.38
CA ASN A 4 2.08 -12.10 27.40
C ASN A 4 2.14 -11.36 26.05
N ASP A 5 1.05 -10.69 25.68
CA ASP A 5 0.95 -9.93 24.42
C ASP A 5 1.87 -8.70 24.45
N LEU A 6 1.94 -8.01 25.60
CA LEU A 6 2.89 -6.92 25.87
C LEU A 6 4.37 -7.35 25.83
N LYS A 7 4.67 -8.63 26.07
CA LYS A 7 6.04 -9.16 25.97
C LYS A 7 6.42 -9.52 24.53
N ALA A 8 5.46 -9.99 23.72
CA ALA A 8 5.66 -10.23 22.30
C ALA A 8 5.83 -8.91 21.55
N LEU A 9 4.99 -7.91 21.87
CA LEU A 9 5.10 -6.52 21.41
C LEU A 9 6.50 -5.96 21.68
N LYS A 10 6.96 -6.01 22.94
CA LYS A 10 8.32 -5.56 23.27
C LYS A 10 9.40 -6.36 22.56
N LYS A 11 9.19 -7.63 22.20
CA LYS A 11 10.19 -8.44 21.51
C LYS A 11 10.30 -8.14 20.02
N CYS A 12 9.18 -7.97 19.30
CA CYS A 12 9.21 -7.54 17.90
C CYS A 12 9.76 -6.11 17.80
N TRP A 13 9.35 -5.24 18.71
CA TRP A 13 9.84 -3.86 18.78
C TRP A 13 11.32 -3.78 19.23
N GLN A 14 11.74 -4.57 20.23
CA GLN A 14 13.16 -4.69 20.60
C GLN A 14 13.96 -5.38 19.50
N PHE A 15 13.39 -6.32 18.76
CA PHE A 15 14.07 -6.92 17.60
C PHE A 15 14.36 -5.84 16.54
N TRP A 16 13.39 -4.99 16.20
CA TRP A 16 13.62 -3.85 15.31
C TRP A 16 14.53 -2.77 15.90
N ARG A 17 14.49 -2.53 17.21
CA ARG A 17 15.34 -1.55 17.90
C ARG A 17 16.77 -2.03 18.20
N GLU A 18 16.98 -3.35 18.34
CA GLU A 18 18.26 -3.99 18.69
C GLU A 18 18.96 -4.59 17.45
N LYS A 19 18.23 -4.93 16.38
CA LYS A 19 18.80 -5.38 15.10
C LYS A 19 18.67 -4.39 13.95
N GLY A 20 17.72 -3.46 14.00
CA GLY A 20 17.80 -2.28 13.14
C GLY A 20 18.95 -1.46 13.65
N ASP A 21 20.07 -1.42 12.92
CA ASP A 21 20.95 -0.27 13.06
C ASP A 21 20.06 0.95 12.83
N LEU A 22 19.80 1.73 13.88
CA LEU A 22 19.04 3.00 13.86
C LEU A 22 19.80 4.10 13.08
N ASN A 23 20.56 3.69 12.08
CA ASN A 23 21.41 4.44 11.17
C ASN A 23 21.30 3.91 9.71
N VAL A 24 20.39 2.98 9.42
CA VAL A 24 20.19 2.45 8.06
C VAL A 24 18.91 3.04 7.51
N SER A 25 19.07 4.13 6.76
CA SER A 25 18.02 4.74 5.95
C SER A 25 17.28 3.70 5.12
N ALA A 26 16.02 3.99 4.78
CA ALA A 26 15.32 3.23 3.75
C ALA A 26 16.24 3.01 2.54
N LYS A 27 16.24 1.77 2.02
CA LYS A 27 17.03 1.44 0.85
C LYS A 27 16.15 1.64 -0.37
N GLN A 28 16.30 2.80 -1.01
CA GLN A 28 15.67 3.07 -2.31
C GLN A 28 16.27 2.16 -3.38
N LEU A 29 15.40 1.50 -4.14
CA LEU A 29 15.73 0.54 -5.18
C LEU A 29 14.95 0.88 -6.44
N ASP A 30 15.65 0.83 -7.56
CA ASP A 30 15.03 0.91 -8.89
C ASP A 30 14.22 -0.37 -9.17
N PHE A 31 13.19 -0.28 -10.01
CA PHE A 31 12.44 -1.44 -10.51
C PHE A 31 13.30 -2.49 -11.25
N ASP A 32 14.51 -2.15 -11.69
CA ASP A 32 15.49 -3.09 -12.27
C ASP A 32 16.41 -3.74 -11.23
N ALA A 33 16.31 -3.37 -9.95
CA ALA A 33 17.12 -3.96 -8.88
C ALA A 33 16.83 -5.46 -8.69
N LYS A 34 17.72 -6.17 -7.97
CA LYS A 34 17.48 -7.57 -7.60
C LYS A 34 16.20 -7.67 -6.77
N LEU A 35 15.27 -8.55 -7.15
CA LEU A 35 13.99 -8.72 -6.48
C LEU A 35 14.11 -9.47 -5.14
N PRO A 36 13.19 -9.19 -4.19
CA PRO A 36 13.07 -9.95 -2.95
C PRO A 36 12.26 -11.23 -3.19
N GLU A 37 12.17 -12.11 -2.19
CA GLU A 37 11.30 -13.30 -2.25
C GLU A 37 9.81 -12.92 -2.06
N ILE A 38 9.54 -11.93 -1.21
CA ILE A 38 8.21 -11.40 -0.90
C ILE A 38 8.24 -9.87 -1.00
N ILE A 39 7.17 -9.28 -1.55
CA ILE A 39 7.04 -7.83 -1.68
C ILE A 39 5.62 -7.37 -1.35
N TYR A 40 5.51 -6.30 -0.57
CA TYR A 40 4.26 -5.65 -0.23
C TYR A 40 3.92 -4.58 -1.26
N TRP A 41 2.70 -4.60 -1.80
CA TRP A 41 2.21 -3.53 -2.68
C TRP A 41 1.50 -2.48 -1.85
N ASP A 42 1.95 -1.24 -1.93
CA ASP A 42 1.20 -0.11 -1.39
C ASP A 42 0.02 0.27 -2.31
N THR A 43 -0.82 1.18 -1.84
CA THR A 43 -1.96 1.68 -2.60
C THR A 43 -1.56 2.44 -3.87
N SER A 44 -0.55 3.29 -3.83
CA SER A 44 -0.12 4.12 -4.96
C SER A 44 0.31 3.26 -6.15
N PHE A 45 1.14 2.24 -5.95
CA PHE A 45 1.48 1.25 -6.98
C PHE A 45 0.25 0.47 -7.44
N THR A 46 -0.58 0.00 -6.49
CA THR A 46 -1.77 -0.80 -6.78
C THR A 46 -2.78 -0.05 -7.66
N THR A 47 -3.04 1.22 -7.35
CA THR A 47 -3.99 2.05 -8.10
C THR A 47 -3.53 2.29 -9.53
N LEU A 48 -2.24 2.63 -9.71
CA LEU A 48 -1.65 2.88 -11.02
C LEU A 48 -1.67 1.61 -11.88
N TYR A 49 -1.36 0.45 -11.30
CA TYR A 49 -1.41 -0.83 -12.01
C TYR A 49 -2.85 -1.26 -12.39
N LEU A 50 -3.82 -1.11 -11.48
CA LEU A 50 -5.18 -1.63 -11.73
C LEU A 50 -5.99 -0.76 -12.70
N TYR A 51 -5.81 0.56 -12.63
CA TYR A 51 -6.65 1.51 -13.37
C TYR A 51 -5.97 2.84 -13.72
N GLY A 52 -4.63 2.89 -13.73
CA GLY A 52 -3.89 3.98 -14.34
C GLY A 52 -4.15 4.08 -15.85
N GLU A 53 -4.03 5.29 -16.40
CA GLU A 53 -3.98 5.49 -17.86
C GLU A 53 -2.53 5.45 -18.36
N PRO A 54 -2.29 5.03 -19.63
CA PRO A 54 -0.96 5.07 -20.25
C PRO A 54 -0.25 6.42 -20.30
N THR A 55 -0.99 7.51 -20.06
CA THR A 55 -0.44 8.88 -20.00
C THR A 55 -0.03 9.30 -18.60
N GLU A 56 -0.40 8.54 -17.56
CA GLU A 56 -0.02 8.84 -16.19
C GLU A 56 1.50 8.54 -15.99
N PRO A 57 2.23 9.38 -15.23
CA PRO A 57 3.61 9.10 -14.86
C PRO A 57 3.76 7.71 -14.24
N TYR A 58 4.90 7.06 -14.53
CA TYR A 58 5.27 5.73 -14.00
C TYR A 58 4.37 4.57 -14.44
N TYR A 59 3.34 4.80 -15.27
CA TYR A 59 2.44 3.74 -15.72
C TYR A 59 3.19 2.58 -16.38
N ALA A 60 4.07 2.87 -17.33
CA ALA A 60 4.78 1.85 -18.09
C ALA A 60 5.74 1.07 -17.19
N GLU A 61 6.42 1.78 -16.30
CA GLU A 61 7.38 1.30 -15.32
C GLU A 61 6.70 0.36 -14.31
N CYS A 62 5.56 0.77 -13.74
CA CYS A 62 4.81 -0.06 -12.79
C CYS A 62 4.24 -1.33 -13.45
N HIS A 63 3.72 -1.23 -14.67
CA HIS A 63 3.27 -2.41 -15.41
C HIS A 63 4.43 -3.36 -15.76
N ALA A 64 5.58 -2.83 -16.20
CA ALA A 64 6.76 -3.65 -16.47
C ALA A 64 7.26 -4.35 -15.20
N PHE A 65 7.33 -3.62 -14.07
CA PHE A 65 7.74 -4.17 -12.79
C PHE A 65 6.79 -5.26 -12.30
N GLN A 66 5.47 -5.05 -12.41
CA GLN A 66 4.49 -6.08 -12.06
C GLN A 66 4.67 -7.35 -12.90
N GLN A 67 4.88 -7.23 -14.21
CA GLN A 67 5.14 -8.39 -15.07
C GLN A 67 6.43 -9.12 -14.65
N ARG A 68 7.45 -8.36 -14.25
CA ARG A 68 8.70 -8.90 -13.74
C ARG A 68 8.49 -9.70 -12.45
N LEU A 69 7.81 -9.13 -11.45
CA LEU A 69 7.43 -9.82 -10.19
C LEU A 69 6.75 -11.16 -10.48
N LYS A 70 5.80 -11.18 -11.41
CA LYS A 70 5.09 -12.39 -11.83
C LYS A 70 6.02 -13.40 -12.51
N SER A 71 6.86 -12.95 -13.44
CA SER A 71 7.74 -13.83 -14.23
C SER A 71 8.85 -14.47 -13.39
N GLU A 72 9.35 -13.77 -12.37
CA GLU A 72 10.39 -14.25 -11.46
C GLU A 72 9.81 -15.01 -10.25
N GLY A 73 8.49 -15.10 -10.13
CA GLY A 73 7.82 -15.84 -9.07
C GLY A 73 7.90 -15.19 -7.69
N VAL A 74 8.02 -13.86 -7.64
CA VAL A 74 8.01 -13.10 -6.38
C VAL A 74 6.62 -13.19 -5.74
N LEU A 75 6.59 -13.48 -4.44
CA LEU A 75 5.34 -13.50 -3.69
C LEU A 75 4.87 -12.07 -3.43
N SER A 76 3.84 -11.63 -4.15
CA SER A 76 3.25 -10.31 -3.94
C SER A 76 2.16 -10.36 -2.87
N VAL A 77 2.17 -9.39 -1.95
CA VAL A 77 1.20 -9.34 -0.84
C VAL A 77 0.62 -7.94 -0.63
N VAL A 78 -0.58 -7.88 -0.06
CA VAL A 78 -1.32 -6.64 0.27
C VAL A 78 -2.02 -6.77 1.62
N SER A 79 -2.50 -5.67 2.21
CA SER A 79 -3.38 -5.69 3.39
C SER A 79 -4.81 -5.25 3.05
N ASP A 80 -5.73 -5.33 4.02
CA ASP A 80 -7.06 -4.74 3.89
C ASP A 80 -7.03 -3.22 3.65
N PHE A 81 -5.99 -2.53 4.15
CA PHE A 81 -5.82 -1.10 3.94
C PHE A 81 -5.66 -0.77 2.44
N VAL A 82 -4.95 -1.62 1.69
CA VAL A 82 -4.80 -1.45 0.23
C VAL A 82 -6.15 -1.57 -0.46
N TYR A 83 -6.97 -2.56 -0.08
CA TYR A 83 -8.29 -2.74 -0.67
C TYR A 83 -9.22 -1.56 -0.39
N ASP A 84 -9.25 -1.07 0.86
CA ASP A 84 -10.10 0.04 1.26
C ASP A 84 -9.68 1.34 0.55
N GLU A 85 -8.40 1.66 0.58
CA GLU A 85 -7.90 2.90 -0.01
C GLU A 85 -7.99 2.88 -1.55
N THR A 86 -7.63 1.75 -2.18
CA THR A 86 -7.76 1.58 -3.63
C THR A 86 -9.22 1.68 -4.07
N ALA A 87 -10.17 1.14 -3.29
CA ALA A 87 -11.60 1.26 -3.57
C ALA A 87 -12.08 2.71 -3.44
N PHE A 88 -11.62 3.41 -2.39
CA PHE A 88 -11.96 4.80 -2.17
C PHE A 88 -11.42 5.71 -3.28
N ILE A 89 -10.17 5.52 -3.70
CA ILE A 89 -9.55 6.26 -4.81
C ILE A 89 -10.31 6.01 -6.11
N TRP A 90 -10.67 4.76 -6.40
CA TRP A 90 -11.50 4.41 -7.56
C TRP A 90 -12.85 5.12 -7.52
N LEU A 91 -13.57 5.04 -6.40
CA LEU A 91 -14.86 5.71 -6.23
C LEU A 91 -14.74 7.22 -6.44
N LYS A 92 -13.72 7.85 -5.83
CA LYS A 92 -13.45 9.27 -5.98
C LYS A 92 -13.17 9.63 -7.44
N ARG A 93 -12.36 8.84 -8.15
CA ARG A 93 -12.05 9.01 -9.58
C ARG A 93 -13.32 8.98 -10.43
N GLU A 94 -14.18 8.00 -10.23
CA GLU A 94 -15.44 7.87 -10.99
C GLU A 94 -16.44 8.99 -10.69
N LEU A 95 -16.54 9.42 -9.43
CA LEU A 95 -17.37 10.58 -9.07
C LEU A 95 -16.84 11.89 -9.66
N ILE A 96 -15.52 12.09 -9.70
CA ILE A 96 -14.89 13.24 -10.35
C ILE A 96 -15.23 13.24 -11.85
N LYS A 97 -15.00 12.12 -12.55
CA LYS A 97 -15.31 12.00 -13.99
C LYS A 97 -16.78 12.31 -14.29
N ALA A 98 -17.70 11.75 -13.51
CA ALA A 98 -19.13 12.01 -13.70
C ALA A 98 -19.50 13.49 -13.41
N GLY A 99 -18.86 14.11 -12.41
CA GLY A 99 -19.11 15.49 -12.00
C GLY A 99 -18.50 16.55 -12.90
N GLN A 100 -17.47 16.23 -13.69
CA GLN A 100 -16.77 17.17 -14.57
C GLN A 100 -17.72 17.92 -15.52
N SER A 101 -18.64 17.19 -16.18
CA SER A 101 -19.61 17.80 -17.10
C SER A 101 -20.65 18.70 -16.40
N LEU A 102 -20.83 18.51 -15.09
CA LEU A 102 -21.80 19.23 -14.26
C LEU A 102 -21.16 20.35 -13.42
N GLY A 103 -19.83 20.48 -13.45
CA GLY A 103 -19.10 21.41 -12.58
C GLY A 103 -19.25 21.09 -11.09
N LEU A 104 -19.52 19.83 -10.73
CA LEU A 104 -19.75 19.40 -9.36
C LEU A 104 -18.49 18.79 -8.74
N HIS A 105 -18.24 19.11 -7.46
CA HIS A 105 -17.21 18.45 -6.68
C HIS A 105 -17.65 17.01 -6.33
N TRP A 106 -16.70 16.09 -6.10
CA TRP A 106 -17.02 14.67 -5.90
C TRP A 106 -17.91 14.43 -4.67
N LEU A 107 -17.81 15.26 -3.62
CA LEU A 107 -18.72 15.21 -2.46
C LEU A 107 -20.15 15.57 -2.85
N ASP A 108 -20.34 16.60 -3.68
CA ASP A 108 -21.67 16.95 -4.20
C ASP A 108 -22.23 15.83 -5.07
N MET A 109 -21.38 15.17 -5.87
CA MET A 109 -21.77 14.02 -6.67
C MET A 109 -22.22 12.85 -5.80
N LYS A 110 -21.49 12.56 -4.72
CA LYS A 110 -21.85 11.52 -3.75
C LYS A 110 -23.23 11.76 -3.15
N ASP A 111 -23.54 13.01 -2.81
CA ASP A 111 -24.78 13.38 -2.12
C ASP A 111 -25.98 13.49 -3.07
N LYS A 112 -25.78 14.02 -4.28
CA LYS A 112 -26.84 14.25 -5.28
C LYS A 112 -27.11 13.04 -6.17
N HIS A 113 -26.13 12.15 -6.33
CA HIS A 113 -26.19 10.98 -7.22
C HIS A 113 -25.68 9.70 -6.54
N PRO A 114 -26.29 9.26 -5.41
CA PRO A 114 -25.80 8.12 -4.63
C PRO A 114 -25.81 6.79 -5.39
N ASN A 115 -26.60 6.67 -6.47
CA ASN A 115 -26.60 5.51 -7.37
C ASN A 115 -25.24 5.29 -8.06
N LEU A 116 -24.44 6.35 -8.23
CA LEU A 116 -23.10 6.25 -8.82
C LEU A 116 -22.12 5.49 -7.92
N ILE A 117 -22.31 5.53 -6.59
CA ILE A 117 -21.48 4.75 -5.65
C ILE A 117 -21.65 3.26 -5.96
N GLY A 118 -22.91 2.80 -6.04
CA GLY A 118 -23.20 1.40 -6.33
C GLY A 118 -22.72 0.96 -7.71
N GLN A 119 -22.67 1.87 -8.69
CA GLN A 119 -22.10 1.60 -10.01
C GLN A 119 -20.57 1.47 -9.94
N ALA A 120 -19.88 2.48 -9.41
CA ALA A 120 -18.43 2.46 -9.27
C ALA A 120 -17.97 1.23 -8.48
N MET A 121 -18.67 0.86 -7.41
CA MET A 121 -18.33 -0.34 -6.62
C MET A 121 -18.64 -1.66 -7.31
N ARG A 122 -19.49 -1.70 -8.34
CA ARG A 122 -19.63 -2.90 -9.19
C ARG A 122 -18.43 -3.04 -10.10
N ASP A 123 -18.03 -1.95 -10.73
CA ASP A 123 -16.87 -1.93 -11.65
C ASP A 123 -15.58 -2.25 -10.87
N PHE A 124 -15.47 -1.77 -9.62
CA PHE A 124 -14.33 -2.09 -8.75
C PHE A 124 -14.19 -3.58 -8.42
N LYS A 125 -15.27 -4.38 -8.46
CA LYS A 125 -15.19 -5.81 -8.15
C LYS A 125 -14.31 -6.58 -9.12
N GLU A 126 -14.29 -6.15 -10.38
CA GLU A 126 -13.41 -6.75 -11.40
C GLU A 126 -11.95 -6.44 -11.07
N LYS A 127 -11.64 -5.18 -10.73
CA LYS A 127 -10.30 -4.75 -10.31
C LYS A 127 -9.82 -5.42 -9.03
N LYS A 128 -10.73 -5.63 -8.08
CA LYS A 128 -10.45 -6.39 -6.86
C LYS A 128 -10.11 -7.84 -7.19
N ALA A 129 -10.84 -8.49 -8.11
CA ALA A 129 -10.54 -9.86 -8.51
C ALA A 129 -9.16 -9.95 -9.19
N ASP A 130 -8.82 -8.99 -10.07
CA ASP A 130 -7.50 -8.92 -10.69
C ASP A 130 -6.39 -8.82 -9.62
N LEU A 131 -6.59 -8.01 -8.57
CA LEU A 131 -5.64 -7.89 -7.47
C LEU A 131 -5.51 -9.19 -6.66
N GLU A 132 -6.62 -9.86 -6.39
CA GLU A 132 -6.65 -11.14 -5.65
C GLU A 132 -6.00 -12.30 -6.43
N GLU A 133 -5.98 -12.24 -7.77
CA GLU A 133 -5.25 -13.20 -8.59
C GLU A 133 -3.73 -13.00 -8.55
N LEU A 134 -3.28 -11.79 -8.22
CA LEU A 134 -1.88 -11.40 -8.25
C LEU A 134 -1.22 -11.38 -6.87
N THR A 135 -2.01 -11.31 -5.81
CA THR A 135 -1.51 -11.03 -4.45
C THR A 135 -2.12 -11.95 -3.40
N LEU A 136 -1.37 -12.19 -2.32
CA LEU A 136 -1.94 -12.74 -1.09
C LEU A 136 -2.25 -11.64 -0.09
N LYS A 137 -3.37 -11.79 0.62
CA LYS A 137 -3.73 -10.88 1.70
C LYS A 137 -2.99 -11.24 2.98
N LEU A 138 -2.29 -10.27 3.56
CA LEU A 138 -1.68 -10.37 4.89
C LEU A 138 -2.76 -10.26 5.97
N PRO A 139 -2.66 -11.05 7.06
CA PRO A 139 -3.48 -10.85 8.24
C PRO A 139 -3.07 -9.56 8.97
N ILE A 140 -4.04 -8.87 9.56
CA ILE A 140 -3.76 -7.74 10.47
C ILE A 140 -3.57 -8.33 11.86
N ALA A 141 -2.36 -8.19 12.40
CA ALA A 141 -2.03 -8.61 13.75
C ALA A 141 -2.46 -7.56 14.79
N ASP A 142 -2.64 -7.96 16.05
CA ASP A 142 -3.11 -7.07 17.12
C ASP A 142 -2.13 -5.92 17.37
N GLU A 143 -0.83 -6.14 17.12
CA GLU A 143 0.24 -5.16 17.27
C GLU A 143 0.27 -4.06 16.21
N VAL A 144 -0.40 -4.24 15.07
CA VAL A 144 -0.33 -3.32 13.92
C VAL A 144 -0.72 -1.90 14.32
N THR A 145 -1.72 -1.75 15.19
CA THR A 145 -2.17 -0.44 15.63
C THR A 145 -1.06 0.28 16.41
N THR A 146 -0.47 -0.36 17.42
CA THR A 146 0.59 0.27 18.21
C THR A 146 1.78 0.62 17.34
N LEU A 147 2.23 -0.30 16.48
CA LEU A 147 3.35 -0.05 15.57
C LEU A 147 3.06 1.10 14.60
N ALA A 148 1.85 1.19 14.04
CA ALA A 148 1.49 2.29 13.15
C ALA A 148 1.58 3.65 13.86
N PHE A 149 1.06 3.76 15.09
CA PHE A 149 1.16 5.02 15.85
C PHE A 149 2.62 5.37 16.18
N ASP A 150 3.44 4.38 16.51
CA ASP A 150 4.87 4.60 16.74
C ASP A 150 5.58 5.09 15.46
N LEU A 151 5.24 4.52 14.29
CA LEU A 151 5.78 4.95 13.00
C LEU A 151 5.34 6.38 12.63
N MET A 152 4.09 6.74 12.90
CA MET A 152 3.60 8.12 12.71
C MET A 152 4.38 9.12 13.56
N GLU A 153 4.61 8.79 14.84
CA GLU A 153 5.37 9.67 15.75
C GLU A 153 6.85 9.76 15.36
N GLN A 154 7.44 8.66 14.91
CA GLN A 154 8.88 8.59 14.65
C GLN A 154 9.28 9.16 13.29
N PHE A 155 8.45 8.96 12.26
CA PHE A 155 8.79 9.25 10.87
C PHE A 155 7.83 10.26 10.22
N ASP A 156 7.01 10.95 11.02
CA ASP A 156 6.03 11.95 10.57
C ASP A 156 5.07 11.44 9.47
N LEU A 157 4.82 10.13 9.44
CA LEU A 157 3.96 9.49 8.43
C LEU A 157 2.49 9.82 8.63
N LEU A 158 1.75 9.87 7.52
CA LEU A 158 0.30 9.84 7.59
C LEU A 158 -0.20 8.47 8.07
N PRO A 159 -1.42 8.42 8.65
CA PRO A 159 -1.91 7.19 9.23
C PRO A 159 -1.91 6.00 8.27
N THR A 160 -2.34 6.21 7.02
CA THR A 160 -2.47 5.13 6.04
C THR A 160 -1.12 4.49 5.73
N ASP A 161 -0.09 5.28 5.45
CA ASP A 161 1.27 4.80 5.16
C ASP A 161 1.84 4.03 6.35
N ALA A 162 1.67 4.57 7.55
CA ALA A 162 2.08 3.90 8.77
C ALA A 162 1.36 2.55 8.98
N TYR A 163 0.07 2.44 8.64
CA TYR A 163 -0.66 1.17 8.71
C TYR A 163 -0.22 0.16 7.64
N HIS A 164 0.11 0.60 6.43
CA HIS A 164 0.69 -0.26 5.40
C HIS A 164 2.02 -0.86 5.87
N ILE A 165 2.94 0.00 6.32
CA ILE A 165 4.26 -0.40 6.81
C ILE A 165 4.11 -1.30 8.03
N ALA A 166 3.32 -0.91 9.03
CA ALA A 166 3.11 -1.71 10.24
C ALA A 166 2.56 -3.12 9.94
N THR A 167 1.62 -3.25 9.00
CA THR A 167 1.02 -4.55 8.64
C THR A 167 2.02 -5.47 7.93
N ALA A 168 2.83 -4.90 7.03
CA ALA A 168 3.87 -5.65 6.34
C ALA A 168 4.96 -6.10 7.32
N LEU A 169 5.44 -5.19 8.17
CA LEU A 169 6.47 -5.48 9.16
C LEU A 169 6.02 -6.49 10.23
N SER A 170 4.74 -6.46 10.65
CA SER A 170 4.21 -7.48 11.57
C SER A 170 4.18 -8.89 10.95
N SER A 171 4.23 -8.96 9.62
CA SER A 171 4.32 -10.21 8.85
C SER A 171 5.73 -10.50 8.33
N GLU A 172 6.75 -9.82 8.87
CA GLU A 172 8.17 -9.94 8.48
C GLU A 172 8.45 -9.56 7.00
N VAL A 173 7.56 -8.79 6.36
CA VAL A 173 7.75 -8.28 4.99
C VAL A 173 8.40 -6.90 5.04
N THR A 174 9.64 -6.80 4.55
CA THR A 174 10.44 -5.57 4.61
C THR A 174 10.65 -4.90 3.26
N ALA A 175 10.19 -5.53 2.17
CA ALA A 175 10.27 -4.98 0.83
C ALA A 175 8.90 -4.45 0.40
N PHE A 176 8.88 -3.22 -0.10
CA PHE A 176 7.69 -2.51 -0.52
C PHE A 176 7.85 -2.06 -1.97
N VAL A 177 6.77 -2.09 -2.74
CA VAL A 177 6.66 -1.38 -4.01
C VAL A 177 5.69 -0.22 -3.85
N THR A 178 6.16 0.98 -4.18
CA THR A 178 5.38 2.22 -4.06
C THR A 178 5.91 3.32 -4.97
N ILE A 179 5.04 4.25 -5.36
CA ILE A 179 5.43 5.54 -5.97
C ILE A 179 5.35 6.70 -4.96
N ASP A 180 5.02 6.40 -3.70
CA ASP A 180 5.04 7.34 -2.59
C ASP A 180 6.42 7.41 -1.94
N GLU A 181 7.02 8.60 -1.96
CA GLU A 181 8.33 8.88 -1.38
C GLU A 181 8.32 8.84 0.15
N ASP A 182 7.15 8.91 0.81
CA ASP A 182 7.05 8.91 2.28
C ASP A 182 7.57 7.60 2.90
N PHE A 183 7.53 6.49 2.14
CA PHE A 183 8.12 5.22 2.56
C PHE A 183 9.65 5.31 2.69
N LEU A 184 10.32 6.23 1.98
CA LEU A 184 11.77 6.41 2.05
C LEU A 184 12.22 7.01 3.38
N GLN A 185 11.30 7.48 4.21
CA GLN A 185 11.59 8.02 5.54
C GLN A 185 11.80 6.90 6.58
N VAL A 186 11.34 5.67 6.32
CA VAL A 186 11.36 4.58 7.30
C VAL A 186 12.65 3.76 7.21
N ASP A 187 13.41 3.76 8.29
CA ASP A 187 14.63 2.97 8.38
C ASP A 187 14.37 1.46 8.32
N GLY A 188 15.27 0.72 7.68
CA GLY A 188 15.25 -0.75 7.68
C GLY A 188 14.29 -1.42 6.69
N ILE A 189 13.66 -0.67 5.79
CA ILE A 189 12.86 -1.23 4.67
C ILE A 189 13.54 -1.04 3.32
N GLU A 190 13.18 -1.90 2.37
CA GLU A 190 13.56 -1.80 0.96
C GLU A 190 12.38 -1.23 0.17
N VAL A 191 12.60 -0.13 -0.57
CA VAL A 191 11.55 0.57 -1.30
C VAL A 191 11.86 0.51 -2.79
N TYR A 192 11.11 -0.30 -3.52
CA TYR A 192 11.13 -0.37 -4.98
C TYR A 192 10.24 0.74 -5.52
N THR A 193 10.82 1.67 -6.28
CA THR A 193 10.12 2.81 -6.86
C THR A 193 10.69 3.18 -8.23
N ALA A 194 9.94 3.96 -9.01
CA ALA A 194 10.43 4.49 -10.29
C ALA A 194 11.33 5.71 -10.04
N LEU A 195 12.55 5.69 -10.60
CA LEU A 195 13.57 6.75 -10.46
C LEU A 195 13.60 7.72 -11.64
#